data_AF-A0A6L8N1H1-F1
#
_entry.id   AF-A0A6L8N1H1-F1
#
_cell.length_a   1.000
_cell.length_b   1.000
_cell.length_c   1.000
_cell.angle_alpha   90.00
_cell.angle_beta   90.00
_cell.angle_gamma   90.00
#
_symmetry.space_group_name_H-M   'P 1'
#
loop_
_entity.id
_entity.type
_entity.pdbx_description
1 polymer ?
#
loop_
_entity_poly.entity_id
_entity_poly.type
_entity_poly.pdbx_seq_one_letter_code
_entity_poly.pdbx_strand_id
1 'polypeptide(L)'
;MGNPDGARGWEEQRQGPVLRRRDQVQPGTTDQRLLDTEGDSEWVHTDPWRVMRIQSEFVEGFGALAELPNAISVFGSARTPQDTPEYEAGIRIGTALVEAGFAVITGGGPGAMEAANRGAREAGGVSVGLGIELPFEQGLNPHVDIGVNFRYFFVRKTMFVKYASGFVVLPGGLGTLDELFEALTLVQTGKVTRFPIVLFGSAYWSGLVDWLRDTVVAQGKASERDLLLFHVTDDVDEAVALVTKETSR
;
A
#
# COMPACT_ATOMS: atom_id res chain seq x y z
N MET A 1 0.58 57.92 -16.84
CA MET A 1 2.03 58.04 -17.07
C MET A 1 2.43 56.90 -17.99
N GLY A 2 2.97 57.20 -19.17
CA GLY A 2 3.27 56.22 -20.20
C GLY A 2 4.42 55.30 -19.80
N ASN A 3 4.28 54.02 -20.14
CA ASN A 3 5.32 53.00 -19.98
C ASN A 3 6.51 53.35 -20.90
N PRO A 4 7.75 53.55 -20.39
CA PRO A 4 8.85 54.08 -21.18
C PRO A 4 9.59 53.04 -22.05
N ASP A 5 9.18 51.76 -22.06
CA ASP A 5 9.79 50.74 -22.91
C ASP A 5 8.91 50.41 -24.13
N GLY A 6 9.04 51.24 -25.16
CA GLY A 6 8.56 50.93 -26.50
C GLY A 6 9.22 49.66 -27.04
N ALA A 7 8.39 48.72 -27.48
CA ALA A 7 8.68 47.45 -28.14
C ALA A 7 10.05 47.35 -28.84
N ARG A 8 11.09 46.88 -28.12
CA ARG A 8 12.17 46.13 -28.76
C ARG A 8 11.65 44.74 -29.04
N GLY A 9 11.12 44.52 -30.24
CA GLY A 9 10.79 43.18 -30.72
C GLY A 9 12.09 42.36 -30.72
N TRP A 10 12.15 41.33 -29.88
CA TRP A 10 13.27 40.41 -29.86
C TRP A 10 13.34 39.74 -31.24
N GLU A 11 14.43 39.88 -31.99
CA GLU A 11 14.54 39.27 -33.34
C GLU A 11 14.72 37.75 -33.28
N GLU A 12 15.22 37.25 -32.15
CA GLU A 12 15.48 35.84 -31.85
C GLU A 12 15.14 35.53 -30.38
N GLN A 13 14.47 34.41 -30.13
CA GLN A 13 14.13 33.90 -28.80
C GLN A 13 14.52 32.42 -28.71
N ARG A 14 15.26 32.03 -27.66
CA ARG A 14 15.61 30.64 -27.35
C ARG A 14 14.83 30.17 -26.13
N GLN A 15 13.94 29.21 -26.30
CA GLN A 15 13.12 28.59 -25.25
C GLN A 15 13.53 27.13 -25.09
N GLY A 16 14.45 26.86 -24.18
CA GLY A 16 15.05 25.53 -24.02
C GLY A 16 15.70 25.04 -25.32
N PRO A 17 15.32 23.87 -25.87
CA PRO A 17 15.86 23.37 -27.13
C PRO A 17 15.28 24.07 -28.38
N VAL A 18 14.30 24.98 -28.24
CA VAL A 18 13.58 25.58 -29.37
C VAL A 18 14.08 26.99 -29.68
N LEU A 19 14.44 27.23 -30.95
CA LEU A 19 14.80 28.55 -31.49
C LEU A 19 13.62 29.16 -32.25
N ARG A 20 13.28 30.42 -31.96
CA ARG A 20 12.23 31.18 -32.65
C ARG A 20 12.78 32.51 -33.14
N ARG A 21 12.38 32.95 -34.34
CA ARG A 21 12.85 34.19 -34.98
C ARG A 21 11.69 34.90 -35.68
N ARG A 22 11.87 36.20 -35.95
CA ARG A 22 10.91 37.03 -36.71
C ARG A 22 9.51 37.00 -36.06
N ASP A 23 8.48 36.72 -36.84
CA ASP A 23 7.08 36.67 -36.45
C ASP A 23 6.72 35.48 -35.54
N GLN A 24 7.66 34.56 -35.29
CA GLN A 24 7.46 33.42 -34.40
C GLN A 24 7.84 33.71 -32.93
N VAL A 25 8.40 34.89 -32.66
CA VAL A 25 8.78 35.32 -31.31
C VAL A 25 7.52 35.62 -30.50
N GLN A 26 7.38 34.98 -29.34
CA GLN A 26 6.20 35.16 -28.50
C GLN A 26 6.46 36.24 -27.43
N PRO A 27 5.50 37.13 -27.17
CA PRO A 27 5.60 38.10 -26.08
C PRO A 27 5.52 37.39 -24.71
N GLY A 28 6.32 37.88 -23.76
CA GLY A 28 6.44 37.32 -22.41
C GLY A 28 7.38 36.11 -22.33
N THR A 29 7.69 35.68 -21.12
CA THR A 29 8.48 34.47 -20.87
C THR A 29 7.58 33.25 -20.65
N THR A 30 8.15 32.05 -20.70
CA THR A 30 7.40 30.83 -20.33
C THR A 30 6.98 30.87 -18.86
N ASP A 31 7.88 31.31 -17.96
CA ASP A 31 7.60 31.44 -16.53
C ASP A 31 6.50 32.46 -16.24
N GLN A 32 6.52 33.61 -16.93
CA GLN A 32 5.48 34.63 -16.76
C GLN A 32 4.10 34.05 -17.09
N ARG A 33 3.99 33.25 -18.16
CA ARG A 33 2.72 32.60 -18.52
C ARG A 33 2.31 31.50 -17.56
N LEU A 34 3.26 30.80 -16.94
CA LEU A 34 2.97 29.81 -15.90
C LEU A 34 2.51 30.46 -14.58
N LEU A 35 3.12 31.58 -14.20
CA LEU A 35 2.95 32.19 -12.88
C LEU A 35 1.85 33.26 -12.82
N ASP A 36 1.61 34.00 -13.91
CA ASP A 36 0.63 35.11 -13.93
C ASP A 36 -0.76 34.69 -14.43
N THR A 37 -0.91 33.50 -15.02
CA THR A 37 -2.18 33.09 -15.66
C THR A 37 -3.07 32.33 -14.69
N GLU A 38 -4.23 32.92 -14.35
CA GLU A 38 -5.38 32.19 -13.78
C GLU A 38 -6.19 31.54 -14.92
N GLY A 39 -5.73 30.37 -15.39
CA GLY A 39 -6.48 29.57 -16.37
C GLY A 39 -7.67 28.84 -15.74
N ASP A 40 -8.55 28.29 -16.57
CA ASP A 40 -9.62 27.39 -16.12
C ASP A 40 -9.01 26.15 -15.44
N SER A 41 -9.64 25.67 -14.37
CA SER A 41 -9.19 24.54 -13.55
C SER A 41 -9.86 23.21 -13.93
N GLU A 42 -10.78 23.18 -14.91
CA GLU A 42 -11.47 21.94 -15.32
C GLU A 42 -10.52 20.75 -15.58
N TRP A 43 -9.34 21.00 -16.15
CA TRP A 43 -8.35 19.97 -16.46
C TRP A 43 -7.94 19.15 -15.23
N VAL A 44 -8.01 19.71 -14.01
CA VAL A 44 -7.66 18.99 -12.77
C VAL A 44 -8.63 17.85 -12.44
N HIS A 45 -9.82 17.83 -13.06
CA HIS A 45 -10.85 16.80 -12.86
C HIS A 45 -10.89 15.78 -14.01
N THR A 46 -10.03 15.93 -15.02
CA THR A 46 -9.97 15.05 -16.20
C THR A 46 -9.01 13.87 -16.00
N ASP A 47 -9.24 12.79 -16.74
CA ASP A 47 -8.42 11.57 -16.65
C ASP A 47 -6.93 11.78 -16.97
N PRO A 48 -6.52 12.60 -17.95
CA PRO A 48 -5.10 12.89 -18.19
C PRO A 48 -4.40 13.43 -16.93
N TRP A 49 -5.05 14.31 -16.17
CA TRP A 49 -4.47 14.79 -14.92
C TRP A 49 -4.51 13.74 -13.80
N ARG A 50 -5.55 12.89 -13.77
CA ARG A 50 -5.58 11.74 -12.85
C ARG A 50 -4.42 10.79 -13.08
N VAL A 51 -4.05 10.51 -14.34
CA VAL A 51 -2.87 9.70 -14.67
C VAL A 51 -1.60 10.29 -14.05
N MET A 52 -1.40 11.60 -14.15
CA MET A 52 -0.27 12.27 -13.52
C MET A 52 -0.29 12.14 -12.00
N ARG A 53 -1.46 12.30 -11.36
CA ARG A 53 -1.61 12.11 -9.90
C ARG A 53 -1.32 10.67 -9.47
N ILE A 54 -1.83 9.69 -10.21
CA ILE A 54 -1.58 8.26 -9.96
C ILE A 54 -0.09 7.96 -10.08
N GLN A 55 0.57 8.48 -11.12
CA GLN A 55 2.01 8.35 -11.29
C GLN A 55 2.78 8.97 -10.11
N SER A 56 2.41 10.18 -9.67
CA SER A 56 3.01 10.81 -8.50
C SER A 56 2.90 9.95 -7.25
N GLU A 57 1.74 9.34 -7.01
CA GLU A 57 1.50 8.48 -5.84
C GLU A 57 2.36 7.19 -5.87
N PHE A 58 2.61 6.64 -7.07
CA PHE A 58 3.60 5.56 -7.23
C PHE A 58 5.02 6.03 -6.92
N VAL A 59 5.42 7.22 -7.41
CA VAL A 59 6.76 7.77 -7.15
C VAL A 59 6.98 8.01 -5.65
N GLU A 60 5.99 8.61 -4.98
CA GLU A 60 6.03 8.85 -3.54
C GLU A 60 6.08 7.55 -2.73
N GLY A 61 5.19 6.59 -3.03
CA GLY A 61 5.18 5.29 -2.38
C GLY A 61 6.48 4.50 -2.58
N PHE A 62 7.03 4.51 -3.82
CA PHE A 62 8.29 3.82 -4.09
C PHE A 62 9.48 4.49 -3.42
N GLY A 63 9.52 5.82 -3.39
CA GLY A 63 10.56 6.58 -2.71
C GLY A 63 10.55 6.36 -1.21
N ALA A 64 9.38 6.43 -0.58
CA ALA A 64 9.23 6.27 0.87
C ALA A 64 9.60 4.88 1.39
N LEU A 65 9.42 3.85 0.57
CA LEU A 65 9.66 2.45 0.94
C LEU A 65 10.95 1.87 0.32
N ALA A 66 11.77 2.69 -0.34
CA ALA A 66 12.92 2.23 -1.13
C ALA A 66 13.98 1.46 -0.32
N GLU A 67 14.20 1.85 0.94
CA GLU A 67 15.21 1.27 1.82
C GLU A 67 14.59 0.35 2.90
N LEU A 68 13.33 -0.03 2.73
CA LEU A 68 12.65 -0.91 3.68
C LEU A 68 13.37 -2.28 3.73
N PRO A 69 13.70 -2.81 4.92
CA PRO A 69 14.20 -4.17 5.03
C PRO A 69 13.08 -5.16 4.64
N ASN A 70 13.42 -6.46 4.62
CA ASN A 70 12.40 -7.50 4.42
C ASN A 70 11.23 -7.27 5.38
N ALA A 71 10.01 -7.31 4.86
CA ALA A 71 8.83 -6.99 5.64
C ALA A 71 7.74 -8.03 5.47
N ILE A 72 6.83 -8.09 6.44
CA ILE A 72 5.59 -8.85 6.37
C ILE A 72 4.44 -7.87 6.47
N SER A 73 3.48 -7.98 5.54
CA SER A 73 2.24 -7.21 5.62
C SER A 73 1.25 -7.94 6.51
N VAL A 74 0.71 -7.22 7.49
CA VAL A 74 -0.25 -7.74 8.47
C VAL A 74 -1.61 -7.07 8.25
N PHE A 75 -2.63 -7.90 8.07
CA PHE A 75 -4.01 -7.46 7.86
C PHE A 75 -4.93 -7.96 8.97
N GLY A 76 -6.01 -7.23 9.20
CA GLY A 76 -7.05 -7.63 10.14
C GLY A 76 -8.11 -6.54 10.27
N SER A 77 -9.09 -6.76 11.13
CA SER A 77 -10.20 -5.83 11.32
C SER A 77 -9.74 -4.49 11.89
N ALA A 78 -10.20 -3.39 11.29
CA ALA A 78 -10.14 -2.04 11.87
C ALA A 78 -11.00 -1.89 13.13
N ARG A 79 -11.88 -2.87 13.41
CA ARG A 79 -12.89 -2.82 14.47
C ARG A 79 -12.55 -3.69 15.68
N THR A 80 -11.38 -4.34 15.70
CA THR A 80 -10.96 -5.17 16.82
C THR A 80 -10.75 -4.29 18.07
N PRO A 81 -11.48 -4.51 19.17
CA PRO A 81 -11.28 -3.74 20.41
C PRO A 81 -9.96 -4.10 21.11
N GLN A 82 -9.34 -3.12 21.77
CA GLN A 82 -8.02 -3.26 22.39
C GLN A 82 -7.96 -4.26 23.55
N ASP A 83 -9.10 -4.55 24.18
CA ASP A 83 -9.25 -5.46 25.31
C ASP A 83 -9.58 -6.91 24.90
N THR A 84 -9.44 -7.23 23.61
CA THR A 84 -9.73 -8.58 23.09
C THR A 84 -8.48 -9.44 22.92
N PRO A 85 -8.62 -10.78 23.02
CA PRO A 85 -7.53 -11.71 22.69
C PRO A 85 -7.01 -11.56 21.26
N GLU A 86 -7.86 -11.15 20.31
CA GLU A 86 -7.45 -10.88 18.93
C GLU A 86 -6.50 -9.70 18.81
N TYR A 87 -6.74 -8.62 19.58
CA TYR A 87 -5.85 -7.47 19.62
C TYR A 87 -4.49 -7.85 20.24
N GLU A 88 -4.52 -8.58 21.36
CA GLU A 88 -3.30 -9.09 22.00
C GLU A 88 -2.50 -10.01 21.06
N ALA A 89 -3.18 -10.89 20.31
CA ALA A 89 -2.53 -11.70 19.28
C ALA A 89 -1.86 -10.83 18.20
N GLY A 90 -2.49 -9.73 17.78
CA GLY A 90 -1.89 -8.77 16.86
C GLY A 90 -0.59 -8.14 17.38
N ILE A 91 -0.56 -7.74 18.67
CA ILE A 91 0.67 -7.25 19.31
C ILE A 91 1.74 -8.34 19.28
N ARG A 92 1.42 -9.55 19.76
CA ARG A 92 2.37 -10.67 19.81
C ARG A 92 2.94 -11.03 18.44
N ILE A 93 2.10 -11.04 17.41
CA ILE A 93 2.54 -11.25 16.02
C ILE A 93 3.48 -10.14 15.57
N GLY A 94 3.13 -8.87 15.80
CA GLY A 94 3.98 -7.73 15.44
C GLY A 94 5.35 -7.80 16.11
N THR A 95 5.40 -8.13 17.39
CA THR A 95 6.64 -8.32 18.16
C THR A 95 7.47 -9.48 17.62
N ALA A 96 6.86 -10.65 17.45
CA ALA A 96 7.57 -11.86 17.01
C ALA A 96 8.10 -11.74 15.56
N LEU A 97 7.41 -11.00 14.69
CA LEU A 97 7.91 -10.68 13.34
C LEU A 97 9.18 -9.82 13.39
N VAL A 98 9.22 -8.82 14.28
CA VAL A 98 10.42 -7.99 14.47
C VAL A 98 11.56 -8.79 15.06
N GLU A 99 11.30 -9.65 16.04
CA GLU A 99 12.31 -10.56 16.60
C GLU A 99 12.88 -11.52 15.54
N ALA A 100 12.07 -11.91 14.55
CA ALA A 100 12.49 -12.67 13.37
C ALA A 100 13.20 -11.83 12.29
N GLY A 101 13.38 -10.51 12.51
CA GLY A 101 14.13 -9.62 11.63
C GLY A 101 13.32 -8.97 10.51
N PHE A 102 11.99 -8.97 10.60
CA PHE A 102 11.11 -8.34 9.61
C PHE A 102 10.65 -6.94 10.06
N ALA A 103 10.51 -6.03 9.09
CA ALA A 103 9.62 -4.89 9.26
C ALA A 103 8.15 -5.34 9.19
N VAL A 104 7.25 -4.56 9.79
CA VAL A 104 5.81 -4.84 9.78
C VAL A 104 5.09 -3.74 9.00
N ILE A 105 4.36 -4.14 7.97
CA ILE A 105 3.54 -3.24 7.15
C ILE A 105 2.07 -3.49 7.48
N THR A 106 1.30 -2.44 7.72
CA THR A 106 -0.16 -2.53 7.91
C THR A 106 -0.87 -1.46 7.08
N GLY A 107 -2.21 -1.46 7.11
CA GLY A 107 -3.01 -0.35 6.58
C GLY A 107 -2.97 0.93 7.42
N GLY A 108 -2.24 0.94 8.54
CA GLY A 108 -2.08 2.10 9.42
C GLY A 108 -3.33 2.50 10.21
N GLY A 109 -4.43 1.76 10.10
CA GLY A 109 -5.67 2.04 10.82
C GLY A 109 -5.68 1.53 12.27
N PRO A 110 -6.83 1.68 12.96
CA PRO A 110 -7.09 1.13 14.30
C PRO A 110 -7.21 -0.41 14.31
N GLY A 111 -7.49 -0.98 15.48
CA GLY A 111 -7.80 -2.39 15.64
C GLY A 111 -6.60 -3.30 15.42
N ALA A 112 -6.77 -4.40 14.68
CA ALA A 112 -5.70 -5.37 14.47
C ALA A 112 -4.47 -4.78 13.76
N MET A 113 -4.66 -3.74 12.92
CA MET A 113 -3.55 -3.01 12.30
C MET A 113 -2.74 -2.25 13.34
N GLU A 114 -3.41 -1.52 14.24
CA GLU A 114 -2.76 -0.82 15.36
C GLU A 114 -2.04 -1.80 16.29
N ALA A 115 -2.64 -2.95 16.59
CA ALA A 115 -2.03 -3.99 17.40
C ALA A 115 -0.69 -4.46 16.81
N ALA A 116 -0.66 -4.79 15.52
CA ALA A 116 0.56 -5.24 14.85
C ALA A 116 1.63 -4.13 14.77
N ASN A 117 1.23 -2.89 14.46
CA ASN A 117 2.15 -1.74 14.48
C ASN A 117 2.74 -1.51 15.88
N ARG A 118 1.89 -1.62 16.92
CA ARG A 118 2.30 -1.47 18.32
C ARG A 118 3.32 -2.53 18.71
N GLY A 119 3.03 -3.80 18.45
CA GLY A 119 3.96 -4.89 18.75
C GLY A 119 5.31 -4.73 18.05
N ALA A 120 5.30 -4.30 16.79
CA ALA A 120 6.51 -4.06 16.03
C ALA A 120 7.35 -2.90 16.60
N ARG A 121 6.68 -1.79 16.93
CA ARG A 121 7.33 -0.60 17.47
C ARG A 121 7.89 -0.82 18.87
N GLU A 122 7.14 -1.50 19.74
CA GLU A 122 7.58 -1.82 21.11
C GLU A 122 8.78 -2.79 21.11
N ALA A 123 8.90 -3.65 20.09
CA ALA A 123 10.05 -4.52 19.87
C ALA A 123 11.27 -3.80 19.25
N GLY A 124 11.16 -2.50 18.94
CA GLY A 124 12.25 -1.71 18.34
C GLY A 124 12.46 -1.94 16.84
N GLY A 125 11.50 -2.56 16.15
CA GLY A 125 11.54 -2.77 14.71
C GLY A 125 10.94 -1.61 13.91
N VAL A 126 10.92 -1.75 12.58
CA VAL A 126 10.32 -0.76 11.68
C VAL A 126 8.83 -1.02 11.51
N SER A 127 8.00 -0.08 11.96
CA SER A 127 6.54 -0.13 11.84
C SER A 127 6.04 0.79 10.72
N VAL A 128 5.40 0.22 9.70
CA VAL A 128 4.92 0.93 8.50
C VAL A 128 3.39 0.95 8.48
N GLY A 129 2.81 2.09 8.11
CA GLY A 129 1.37 2.28 7.93
C GLY A 129 1.05 2.87 6.56
N LEU A 130 0.37 2.10 5.72
CA LEU A 130 -0.07 2.50 4.39
C LEU A 130 -1.57 2.87 4.45
N GLY A 131 -1.85 4.11 4.83
CA GLY A 131 -3.20 4.64 4.96
C GLY A 131 -3.92 4.80 3.63
N ILE A 132 -5.24 4.92 3.66
CA ILE A 132 -6.05 5.28 2.50
C ILE A 132 -7.05 6.38 2.89
N GLU A 133 -7.27 7.34 1.99
CA GLU A 133 -8.28 8.38 2.17
C GLU A 133 -9.69 7.75 2.26
N LEU A 134 -10.32 7.90 3.43
CA LEU A 134 -11.70 7.45 3.70
C LEU A 134 -12.52 8.59 4.32
N PRO A 135 -13.85 8.61 4.09
CA PRO A 135 -14.69 9.67 4.62
C PRO A 135 -14.93 9.62 6.14
N PHE A 136 -14.62 8.51 6.82
CA PHE A 136 -14.95 8.29 8.24
C PHE A 136 -13.80 7.74 9.10
N GLU A 137 -12.75 7.18 8.49
CA GLU A 137 -11.60 6.62 9.19
C GLU A 137 -10.41 7.52 8.90
N GLN A 138 -10.09 8.40 9.85
CA GLN A 138 -9.08 9.45 9.65
C GLN A 138 -7.83 9.21 10.49
N GLY A 139 -6.69 9.19 9.81
CA GLY A 139 -5.36 9.20 10.42
C GLY A 139 -4.70 7.83 10.49
N LEU A 140 -3.38 7.88 10.66
CA LEU A 140 -2.56 6.71 10.99
C LEU A 140 -2.54 6.52 12.50
N ASN A 141 -2.53 5.27 12.96
CA ASN A 141 -2.42 4.95 14.38
C ASN A 141 -1.08 5.45 14.97
N PRO A 142 -0.99 5.69 16.29
CA PRO A 142 0.17 6.32 16.91
C PRO A 142 1.43 5.46 16.93
N HIS A 143 1.37 4.21 16.46
CA HIS A 143 2.47 3.25 16.43
C HIS A 143 3.10 3.09 15.04
N VAL A 144 2.71 3.90 14.07
CA VAL A 144 3.35 3.97 12.75
C VAL A 144 4.58 4.86 12.81
N ASP A 145 5.74 4.35 12.36
CA ASP A 145 6.98 5.12 12.22
C ASP A 145 7.15 5.65 10.78
N ILE A 146 6.84 4.84 9.76
CA ILE A 146 6.82 5.23 8.35
C ILE A 146 5.38 5.22 7.84
N GLY A 147 4.84 6.39 7.56
CA GLY A 147 3.46 6.58 7.12
C GLY A 147 3.34 7.09 5.69
N VAL A 148 2.52 6.45 4.86
CA VAL A 148 2.14 6.96 3.53
C VAL A 148 0.61 6.90 3.41
N ASN A 149 -0.02 8.03 3.12
CA ASN A 149 -1.47 8.10 2.93
C ASN A 149 -1.80 8.15 1.44
N PHE A 150 -2.41 7.07 0.95
CA PHE A 150 -2.80 6.92 -0.45
C PHE A 150 -4.19 7.49 -0.69
N ARG A 151 -4.46 7.89 -1.93
CA ARG A 151 -5.82 8.20 -2.42
C ARG A 151 -6.36 7.07 -3.28
N TYR A 152 -5.48 6.40 -4.02
CA TYR A 152 -5.88 5.36 -4.96
C TYR A 152 -5.62 3.97 -4.37
N PHE A 153 -6.70 3.21 -4.13
CA PHE A 153 -6.65 1.86 -3.58
C PHE A 153 -5.64 0.94 -4.27
N PHE A 154 -5.61 0.94 -5.61
CA PHE A 154 -4.74 0.04 -6.36
C PHE A 154 -3.24 0.39 -6.25
N VAL A 155 -2.90 1.66 -5.99
CA VAL A 155 -1.52 2.07 -5.73
C VAL A 155 -1.09 1.50 -4.39
N ARG A 156 -1.93 1.69 -3.36
CA ARG A 156 -1.71 1.13 -2.01
C ARG A 156 -1.55 -0.39 -2.04
N LYS A 157 -2.46 -1.10 -2.72
CA LYS A 157 -2.40 -2.57 -2.89
C LYS A 157 -1.08 -3.04 -3.49
N THR A 158 -0.59 -2.32 -4.51
CA THR A 158 0.72 -2.63 -5.10
C THR A 158 1.85 -2.55 -4.06
N MET A 159 1.80 -1.58 -3.14
CA MET A 159 2.83 -1.43 -2.11
C MET A 159 2.83 -2.58 -1.10
N PHE A 160 1.65 -3.08 -0.71
CA PHE A 160 1.55 -4.23 0.21
C PHE A 160 2.22 -5.48 -0.33
N VAL A 161 2.12 -5.72 -1.63
CA VAL A 161 2.71 -6.91 -2.27
C VAL A 161 4.18 -6.66 -2.62
N LYS A 162 4.52 -5.50 -3.17
CA LYS A 162 5.88 -5.21 -3.65
C LYS A 162 6.92 -5.20 -2.52
N TYR A 163 6.56 -4.65 -1.37
CA TYR A 163 7.48 -4.43 -0.25
C TYR A 163 7.35 -5.48 0.86
N ALA A 164 6.44 -6.45 0.73
CA ALA A 164 6.34 -7.57 1.64
C ALA A 164 6.89 -8.85 1.02
N SER A 165 7.37 -9.74 1.88
CA SER A 165 7.79 -11.09 1.53
C SER A 165 6.71 -12.13 1.83
N GLY A 166 5.61 -11.74 2.47
CA GLY A 166 4.50 -12.61 2.86
C GLY A 166 3.45 -11.85 3.67
N PHE A 167 2.30 -12.50 3.88
CA PHE A 167 1.15 -11.96 4.61
C PHE A 167 0.84 -12.76 5.87
N VAL A 168 0.50 -12.04 6.94
CA VAL A 168 -0.20 -12.60 8.12
C VAL A 168 -1.56 -11.91 8.24
N VAL A 169 -2.62 -12.70 8.35
CA VAL A 169 -4.00 -12.24 8.23
C VAL A 169 -4.77 -12.63 9.50
N LEU A 170 -4.97 -11.66 10.38
CA LEU A 170 -5.83 -11.76 11.56
C LEU A 170 -7.31 -11.69 11.17
N PRO A 171 -8.25 -12.09 12.05
CA PRO A 171 -9.69 -11.97 11.82
C PRO A 171 -10.08 -10.56 11.34
N GLY A 172 -10.87 -10.51 10.26
CA GLY A 172 -11.03 -9.27 9.50
C GLY A 172 -12.22 -9.23 8.56
N GLY A 173 -12.68 -8.02 8.26
CA GLY A 173 -13.85 -7.80 7.40
C GLY A 173 -13.54 -7.86 5.90
N LEU A 174 -14.37 -7.18 5.11
CA LEU A 174 -14.27 -7.18 3.64
C LEU A 174 -12.92 -6.68 3.12
N GLY A 175 -12.34 -5.64 3.73
CA GLY A 175 -11.01 -5.15 3.32
C GLY A 175 -9.91 -6.20 3.55
N THR A 176 -10.01 -6.98 4.63
CA THR A 176 -9.07 -8.09 4.90
C THR A 176 -9.24 -9.22 3.89
N LEU A 177 -10.48 -9.56 3.53
CA LEU A 177 -10.77 -10.57 2.52
C LEU A 177 -10.30 -10.14 1.12
N ASP A 178 -10.44 -8.86 0.77
CA ASP A 178 -9.96 -8.29 -0.49
C ASP A 178 -8.44 -8.52 -0.65
N GLU A 179 -7.64 -8.17 0.36
CA GLU A 179 -6.19 -8.36 0.33
C GLU A 179 -5.79 -9.85 0.37
N LEU A 180 -6.52 -10.67 1.14
CA LEU A 180 -6.30 -12.12 1.18
C LEU A 180 -6.48 -12.76 -0.20
N PHE A 181 -7.61 -12.51 -0.87
CA PHE A 181 -7.89 -13.13 -2.16
C PHE A 181 -7.05 -12.54 -3.29
N GLU A 182 -6.62 -11.29 -3.19
CA GLU A 182 -5.64 -10.72 -4.11
C GLU A 182 -4.31 -11.47 -4.01
N ALA A 183 -3.76 -11.66 -2.81
CA ALA A 183 -2.52 -12.39 -2.60
C ALA A 183 -2.62 -13.85 -3.06
N LEU A 184 -3.70 -14.55 -2.71
CA LEU A 184 -3.93 -15.94 -3.16
C LEU A 184 -3.95 -16.05 -4.69
N THR A 185 -4.62 -15.12 -5.37
CA THR A 185 -4.69 -15.11 -6.83
C THR A 185 -3.32 -14.81 -7.45
N LEU A 186 -2.55 -13.89 -6.86
CA LEU A 186 -1.19 -13.57 -7.33
C LEU A 186 -0.24 -14.77 -7.20
N VAL A 187 -0.34 -15.53 -6.10
CA VAL A 187 0.47 -16.74 -5.89
C VAL A 187 -0.01 -17.87 -6.83
N GLN A 188 -1.32 -18.11 -6.91
CA GLN A 188 -1.92 -19.12 -7.78
C GLN A 188 -1.50 -18.93 -9.25
N THR A 189 -1.48 -17.69 -9.72
CA THR A 189 -1.12 -17.35 -11.10
C THR A 189 0.38 -17.19 -11.34
N GLY A 190 1.22 -17.40 -10.32
CA GLY A 190 2.67 -17.28 -10.41
C GLY A 190 3.18 -15.86 -10.65
N LYS A 191 2.34 -14.83 -10.40
CA LYS A 191 2.75 -13.43 -10.42
C LYS A 191 3.66 -13.09 -9.25
N VAL A 192 3.52 -13.84 -8.15
CA VAL A 192 4.45 -13.89 -7.03
C VAL A 192 4.70 -15.36 -6.69
N THR A 193 5.94 -15.78 -6.47
CA THR A 193 6.30 -17.21 -6.41
C THR A 193 6.73 -17.72 -5.04
N ARG A 194 7.07 -16.83 -4.11
CA ARG A 194 7.51 -17.17 -2.74
C ARG A 194 6.91 -16.17 -1.77
N PHE A 195 5.66 -16.42 -1.40
CA PHE A 195 4.86 -15.48 -0.63
C PHE A 195 3.95 -16.24 0.34
N PRO A 196 4.47 -16.60 1.52
CA PRO A 196 3.67 -17.26 2.56
C PRO A 196 2.44 -16.42 2.89
N ILE A 197 1.29 -17.08 3.01
CA ILE A 197 0.04 -16.47 3.47
C ILE A 197 -0.40 -17.26 4.71
N VAL A 198 -0.45 -16.61 5.85
CA VAL A 198 -0.85 -17.24 7.12
C VAL A 198 -2.13 -16.58 7.62
N LEU A 199 -3.14 -17.38 7.90
CA LEU A 199 -4.40 -16.97 8.52
C LEU A 199 -4.35 -17.31 10.01
N PHE A 200 -4.47 -16.30 10.87
CA PHE A 200 -4.47 -16.49 12.31
C PHE A 200 -5.92 -16.55 12.84
N GLY A 201 -6.24 -17.54 13.68
CA GLY A 201 -7.56 -17.75 14.27
C GLY A 201 -8.38 -18.81 13.53
N SER A 202 -8.08 -20.09 13.78
CA SER A 202 -8.68 -21.22 13.06
C SER A 202 -10.21 -21.25 13.16
N ALA A 203 -10.76 -20.94 14.33
CA ALA A 203 -12.20 -20.87 14.56
C ALA A 203 -12.87 -19.83 13.63
N TYR A 204 -12.24 -18.67 13.44
CA TYR A 204 -12.75 -17.61 12.57
C TYR A 204 -12.73 -18.01 11.08
N TRP A 205 -11.62 -18.60 10.64
CA TRP A 205 -11.41 -18.92 9.22
C TRP A 205 -12.05 -20.24 8.76
N SER A 206 -12.37 -21.14 9.68
CA SER A 206 -12.90 -22.48 9.39
C SER A 206 -14.03 -22.49 8.36
N GLY A 207 -15.09 -21.70 8.57
CA GLY A 207 -16.23 -21.65 7.65
C GLY A 207 -15.89 -21.17 6.25
N LEU A 208 -14.90 -20.27 6.10
CA LEU A 208 -14.42 -19.84 4.78
C LEU A 208 -13.64 -20.97 4.10
N VAL A 209 -12.76 -21.63 4.84
CA VAL A 209 -11.93 -22.74 4.33
C VAL A 209 -12.79 -23.92 3.92
N ASP A 210 -13.82 -24.25 4.72
CA ASP A 210 -14.79 -25.30 4.41
C ASP A 210 -15.55 -24.96 3.14
N TRP A 211 -16.02 -23.72 2.97
CA TRP A 211 -16.67 -23.30 1.73
C TRP A 211 -15.74 -23.36 0.50
N LEU A 212 -14.48 -22.92 0.64
CA LEU A 212 -13.48 -23.03 -0.42
C LEU A 212 -13.26 -24.49 -0.83
N ARG A 213 -13.20 -25.41 0.13
CA ARG A 213 -13.04 -26.85 -0.13
C ARG A 213 -14.30 -27.47 -0.74
N ASP A 214 -15.43 -27.32 -0.06
CA ASP A 214 -16.65 -28.09 -0.32
C ASP A 214 -17.50 -27.50 -1.44
N THR A 215 -17.25 -26.23 -1.81
CA THR A 215 -17.96 -25.56 -2.91
C THR A 215 -17.02 -25.20 -4.04
N VAL A 216 -15.98 -24.39 -3.77
CA VAL A 216 -15.13 -23.84 -4.84
C VAL A 216 -14.28 -24.94 -5.49
N VAL A 217 -13.58 -25.73 -4.70
CA VAL A 217 -12.78 -26.87 -5.18
C VAL A 217 -13.67 -28.02 -5.66
N ALA A 218 -14.67 -28.43 -4.86
CA ALA A 218 -15.56 -29.53 -5.22
C ALA A 218 -16.30 -29.32 -6.55
N GLN A 219 -16.60 -28.06 -6.91
CA GLN A 219 -17.23 -27.72 -8.19
C GLN A 219 -16.23 -27.37 -9.29
N GLY A 220 -14.92 -27.56 -9.09
CA GLY A 220 -13.88 -27.37 -10.10
C GLY A 220 -13.59 -25.91 -10.45
N LYS A 221 -13.81 -24.98 -9.52
CA LYS A 221 -13.46 -23.55 -9.69
C LYS A 221 -12.05 -23.24 -9.17
N ALA A 222 -11.49 -24.14 -8.36
CA ALA A 222 -10.11 -24.18 -7.90
C ALA A 222 -9.66 -25.64 -7.75
N SER A 223 -8.38 -25.87 -7.45
CA SER A 223 -7.80 -27.18 -7.18
C SER A 223 -7.48 -27.36 -5.70
N GLU A 224 -7.37 -28.62 -5.23
CA GLU A 224 -6.94 -28.91 -3.85
C GLU A 224 -5.55 -28.32 -3.54
N ARG A 225 -4.69 -28.17 -4.54
CA ARG A 225 -3.37 -27.55 -4.39
C ARG A 225 -3.46 -26.07 -4.08
N ASP A 226 -4.52 -25.39 -4.52
CA ASP A 226 -4.71 -23.96 -4.23
C ASP A 226 -5.00 -23.73 -2.75
N LEU A 227 -5.52 -24.74 -2.03
CA LEU A 227 -5.69 -24.69 -0.57
C LEU A 227 -4.37 -24.83 0.20
N LEU A 228 -3.27 -25.20 -0.48
CA LEU A 228 -1.92 -25.25 0.11
C LEU A 228 -1.21 -23.90 0.02
N LEU A 229 -1.82 -22.89 -0.60
CA LEU A 229 -1.25 -21.55 -0.76
C LEU A 229 -1.31 -20.73 0.54
N PHE A 230 -2.08 -21.19 1.53
CA PHE A 230 -2.16 -20.57 2.83
C PHE A 230 -2.15 -21.60 3.95
N HIS A 231 -1.73 -21.16 5.14
CA HIS A 231 -1.76 -21.96 6.36
C HIS A 231 -2.71 -21.31 7.37
N VAL A 232 -3.37 -22.12 8.18
CA VAL A 232 -4.25 -21.64 9.26
C VAL A 232 -3.68 -22.09 10.60
N THR A 233 -3.54 -21.16 11.54
CA THR A 233 -2.98 -21.46 12.86
C THR A 233 -3.58 -20.59 13.96
N ASP A 234 -3.46 -21.04 15.21
CA ASP A 234 -3.74 -20.27 16.43
C ASP A 234 -2.46 -19.97 17.24
N ASP A 235 -1.30 -20.41 16.74
CA ASP A 235 0.00 -20.22 17.38
C ASP A 235 0.80 -19.13 16.66
N VAL A 236 1.20 -18.12 17.44
CA VAL A 236 1.99 -16.99 16.95
C VAL A 236 3.37 -17.46 16.49
N ASP A 237 3.98 -18.41 17.21
CA ASP A 237 5.32 -18.89 16.90
C ASP A 237 5.30 -19.72 15.61
N GLU A 238 4.24 -20.51 15.39
CA GLU A 238 4.01 -21.23 14.14
C GLU A 238 3.82 -20.25 12.97
N ALA A 239 3.00 -19.22 13.14
CA ALA A 239 2.75 -18.22 12.11
C ALA A 239 4.06 -17.54 11.65
N VAL A 240 4.92 -17.14 12.61
CA VAL A 240 6.22 -16.53 12.32
C VAL A 240 7.19 -17.53 11.69
N ALA A 241 7.21 -18.78 12.16
CA ALA A 241 8.06 -19.82 11.59
C ALA A 241 7.70 -20.11 10.12
N LEU A 242 6.40 -20.15 9.78
CA LEU A 242 5.91 -20.35 8.42
C LEU A 242 6.37 -19.22 7.49
N VAL A 243 6.19 -17.96 7.90
CA VAL A 243 6.64 -16.83 7.07
C VAL A 243 8.17 -16.76 6.98
N THR A 244 8.91 -17.14 8.02
CA THR A 244 10.38 -17.12 8.02
C THR A 244 10.98 -18.21 7.13
N LYS A 245 10.45 -19.44 7.22
CA LYS A 245 10.96 -20.60 6.49
C LYS A 245 10.76 -20.48 4.99
N GLU A 246 9.63 -19.92 4.57
CA GLU A 246 9.30 -19.77 3.14
C GLU A 246 9.99 -18.55 2.49
N THR A 247 10.45 -17.59 3.30
CA THR A 247 11.18 -16.38 2.84
C THR A 247 12.70 -16.52 2.91
N SER A 248 13.23 -17.40 3.76
CA SER A 248 14.65 -17.71 3.85
C SER A 248 15.15 -18.37 2.55
N ARG A 249 16.24 -17.82 1.98
CA ARG A 249 16.84 -18.26 0.71
C ARG A 249 17.46 -19.64 0.79
#